data_AF-A0A0F2QNX9-F1
#
_entry.id   AF-A0A0F2QNX9-F1
#
_cell.length_a   1.000
_cell.length_b   1.000
_cell.length_c   1.000
_cell.angle_alpha   90.00
_cell.angle_beta   90.00
_cell.angle_gamma   90.00
#
_symmetry.space_group_name_H-M   'P 1'
#
loop_
_entity.id
_entity.type
_entity.pdbx_description
1 polymer ?
#
loop_
_entity_poly.entity_id
_entity_poly.type
_entity_poly.pdbx_seq_one_letter_code
_entity_poly.pdbx_strand_id
1 'polypeptide(L)'
;MSQFPPRAFIRMAAELDAAGPQTSALGPDVRNRQVGIRFLSLRDVLDRLTISRSLLYELIKDPVQPFPTPLHIGRRSVWVEQEVDDYMRAVLATARP
;
A
#
# COMPACT_ATOMS: atom_id res chain seq x y z
N MET A 1 -18.39 -12.33 -34.91
CA MET A 1 -17.15 -11.98 -35.65
C MET A 1 -16.55 -10.78 -34.95
N SER A 2 -15.48 -11.00 -34.19
CA SER A 2 -14.77 -9.95 -33.45
C SER A 2 -14.03 -9.04 -34.42
N GLN A 3 -14.25 -7.73 -34.31
CA GLN A 3 -13.43 -6.75 -35.02
C GLN A 3 -13.02 -5.65 -34.04
N PHE A 4 -11.83 -5.82 -33.47
CA PHE A 4 -11.07 -4.77 -32.79
C PHE A 4 -10.67 -3.70 -33.82
N PRO A 5 -10.76 -2.40 -33.50
CA PRO A 5 -10.24 -1.37 -34.39
C PRO A 5 -8.70 -1.31 -34.36
N PRO A 6 -8.06 -1.03 -35.51
CA PRO A 6 -6.63 -1.15 -35.72
C PRO A 6 -5.80 0.06 -35.23
N ARG A 7 -4.52 -0.22 -34.97
CA ARG A 7 -3.44 0.68 -34.56
C ARG A 7 -3.36 1.93 -35.45
N ALA A 8 -3.57 3.11 -34.88
CA ALA A 8 -3.35 4.38 -35.56
C ALA A 8 -1.95 4.94 -35.24
N PHE A 9 -1.32 5.40 -36.31
CA PHE A 9 0.06 5.80 -36.49
C PHE A 9 0.50 6.98 -35.61
N ILE A 10 1.75 6.92 -35.14
CA ILE A 10 2.53 8.08 -34.69
C ILE A 10 2.71 9.01 -35.89
N ARG A 11 2.31 10.28 -35.77
CA ARG A 11 2.71 11.34 -36.70
C ARG A 11 3.49 12.41 -35.93
N MET A 12 4.68 12.68 -36.46
CA MET A 12 5.70 13.60 -35.98
C MET A 12 5.64 14.88 -36.84
N ALA A 13 5.65 16.05 -36.20
CA ALA A 13 5.99 17.36 -36.75
C ALA A 13 6.49 18.19 -35.54
N ALA A 14 7.77 18.56 -35.40
CA ALA A 14 8.50 19.64 -36.11
C ALA A 14 7.71 20.96 -36.01
N GLU A 15 8.15 22.08 -35.42
CA GLU A 15 9.44 22.66 -35.00
C GLU A 15 9.12 23.77 -33.96
N LEU A 16 9.85 23.89 -32.85
CA LEU A 16 10.81 24.97 -32.50
C LEU A 16 10.31 26.42 -32.68
N ASP A 17 10.03 27.12 -31.57
CA ASP A 17 10.42 28.53 -31.38
C ASP A 17 10.52 28.93 -29.89
N ALA A 18 11.50 29.82 -29.63
CA ALA A 18 11.68 30.71 -28.48
C ALA A 18 12.08 30.14 -27.10
N ALA A 19 13.39 30.21 -26.84
CA ALA A 19 13.96 30.26 -25.49
C ALA A 19 13.63 31.58 -24.77
N GLY A 20 13.05 31.47 -23.58
CA GLY A 20 13.12 32.48 -22.52
C GLY A 20 13.44 31.77 -21.20
N PRO A 21 14.31 32.31 -20.32
CA PRO A 21 14.68 31.64 -19.09
C PRO A 21 13.53 31.77 -18.08
N GLN A 22 12.59 30.82 -18.09
CA GLN A 22 11.63 30.67 -17.01
C GLN A 22 12.28 29.89 -15.87
N THR A 23 13.24 30.53 -15.21
CA THR A 23 13.50 30.30 -13.80
C THR A 23 12.27 30.78 -13.05
N SER A 24 11.40 29.86 -12.64
CA SER A 24 10.51 30.05 -11.49
C SER A 24 9.93 28.71 -11.03
N ALA A 25 10.44 28.29 -9.88
CA ALA A 25 9.72 27.64 -8.78
C ALA A 25 8.98 26.32 -9.07
N LEU A 26 9.70 25.21 -8.97
CA LEU A 26 9.13 23.95 -8.48
C LEU A 26 10.01 23.40 -7.35
N GLY A 27 9.62 23.79 -6.13
CA GLY A 27 9.93 23.06 -4.89
C GLY A 27 9.31 21.66 -4.92
N PRO A 28 9.49 20.89 -3.82
CA PRO A 28 9.77 19.47 -3.86
C PRO A 28 8.76 18.73 -4.72
N ASP A 29 9.30 17.82 -5.51
CA ASP A 29 8.60 16.83 -6.29
C ASP A 29 7.72 15.97 -5.37
N VAL A 30 6.52 16.49 -5.03
CA VAL A 30 5.43 15.75 -4.39
C VAL A 30 4.82 14.87 -5.47
N ARG A 31 5.66 14.01 -6.07
CA ARG A 31 5.27 12.97 -7.00
C ARG A 31 4.40 12.00 -6.21
N ASN A 32 3.11 12.32 -6.17
CA ASN A 32 1.97 11.43 -5.94
C ASN A 32 2.39 10.09 -5.34
N ARG A 33 2.61 10.05 -4.03
CA ARG A 33 2.84 8.79 -3.31
C ARG A 33 1.49 8.06 -3.29
N GLN A 34 1.13 7.43 -4.40
CA GLN A 34 0.11 6.40 -4.39
C GLN A 34 0.66 5.28 -3.52
N VAL A 35 0.37 5.36 -2.22
CA VAL A 35 0.55 4.27 -1.30
C VAL A 35 -0.49 3.24 -1.70
N GLY A 36 -0.13 2.35 -2.62
CA GLY A 36 -0.95 1.20 -2.94
C GLY A 36 -1.17 0.36 -1.68
N ILE A 37 -2.37 -0.22 -1.54
CA ILE A 37 -2.69 -1.15 -0.46
C ILE A 37 -1.78 -2.37 -0.61
N ARG A 38 -1.03 -2.71 0.45
CA ARG A 38 -0.18 -3.89 0.50
C ARG A 38 -0.81 -4.95 1.37
N PHE A 39 -0.83 -6.18 0.85
CA PHE A 39 -1.27 -7.35 1.59
C PHE A 39 -0.07 -8.08 2.18
N LEU A 40 -0.16 -8.43 3.45
CA LEU A 40 0.80 -9.25 4.18
C LEU A 40 0.27 -10.68 4.26
N SER A 41 1.16 -11.65 4.03
CA SER A 41 0.86 -13.05 4.31
C SER A 41 0.90 -13.30 5.83
N LEU A 42 0.38 -14.46 6.25
CA LEU A 42 0.51 -14.90 7.65
C LEU A 42 1.98 -14.89 8.11
N ARG A 43 2.91 -15.34 7.26
CA ARG A 43 4.34 -15.34 7.62
C ARG A 43 4.85 -13.92 7.86
N ASP A 44 4.53 -12.99 6.96
CA ASP A 44 4.97 -11.59 7.09
C ASP A 44 4.44 -10.95 8.38
N VAL A 45 3.19 -11.24 8.75
CA VAL A 45 2.59 -10.75 10.02
C VAL A 45 3.32 -11.31 11.24
N LEU A 46 3.61 -12.62 11.25
CA LEU A 46 4.31 -13.26 12.37
C LEU A 46 5.74 -12.76 12.52
N ASP A 47 6.45 -12.59 11.40
CA ASP A 47 7.82 -12.08 11.38
C ASP A 47 7.85 -10.61 11.84
N ARG A 48 6.91 -9.77 11.37
CA ARG A 48 6.83 -8.34 11.73
C ARG A 48 6.55 -8.11 13.22
N LEU A 49 5.70 -8.93 13.81
CA LEU A 49 5.34 -8.84 15.24
C LEU A 49 6.28 -9.66 16.14
N THR A 50 7.10 -10.53 15.56
CA THR A 50 7.96 -11.48 16.30
C THR A 50 7.15 -12.35 17.28
N ILE A 51 6.02 -12.89 16.82
CA ILE A 51 5.11 -13.71 17.65
C ILE A 51 4.83 -15.08 17.03
N SER A 52 4.34 -16.00 17.86
CA SER A 52 3.87 -17.30 17.40
C SER A 52 2.51 -17.21 16.72
N ARG A 53 2.21 -18.19 15.86
CA ARG A 53 0.92 -18.32 15.19
C ARG A 53 -0.25 -18.47 16.17
N SER A 54 -0.05 -19.23 17.25
CA SER A 54 -1.09 -19.42 18.27
C SER A 54 -1.39 -18.10 18.98
N LEU A 55 -0.36 -17.33 19.34
CA LEU A 55 -0.53 -16.03 19.96
C LEU A 55 -1.29 -15.06 19.05
N LEU A 56 -0.97 -15.02 17.75
CA LEU A 56 -1.72 -14.21 16.78
C LEU A 56 -3.23 -14.51 16.81
N TYR A 57 -3.61 -15.80 16.84
CA TYR A 57 -5.03 -16.16 16.88
C TYR A 57 -5.71 -15.82 18.21
N GLU A 58 -4.98 -15.78 19.32
CA GLU A 58 -5.53 -15.29 20.58
C GLU A 58 -5.68 -13.77 20.56
N LEU A 59 -4.73 -13.02 19.99
CA LEU A 59 -4.84 -11.57 19.81
C LEU A 59 -6.01 -11.18 18.90
N ILE A 60 -6.34 -11.98 17.89
CA ILE A 60 -7.51 -11.75 17.03
C ILE A 60 -8.82 -11.85 17.83
N LYS A 61 -8.85 -12.67 18.89
CA LYS A 61 -10.02 -12.86 19.76
C LYS A 61 -10.04 -11.91 20.96
N ASP A 62 -9.03 -11.05 21.13
CA ASP A 62 -8.93 -10.16 22.27
C ASP A 62 -10.15 -9.21 22.31
N PRO A 63 -10.88 -9.12 23.45
CA PRO A 63 -12.10 -8.33 23.52
C PRO A 63 -11.86 -6.82 23.70
N VAL A 64 -10.63 -6.40 24.05
CA VAL A 64 -10.29 -5.01 24.38
C VAL A 64 -9.61 -4.33 23.18
N GLN A 65 -8.60 -4.97 22.62
CA GLN A 65 -7.82 -4.47 21.49
C GLN A 65 -7.52 -5.64 20.54
N PRO A 66 -8.52 -6.08 19.75
CA PRO A 66 -8.35 -7.20 18.84
C PRO A 66 -7.35 -6.87 17.73
N PHE A 67 -6.52 -7.85 17.38
CA PHE A 67 -5.72 -7.81 16.16
C PHE A 67 -6.63 -7.89 14.91
N PRO A 68 -6.30 -7.22 13.79
CA PRO A 68 -7.13 -7.26 12.59
C PRO A 68 -7.42 -8.69 12.09
N THR A 69 -8.67 -8.93 11.68
CA THR A 69 -9.08 -10.22 11.12
C THR A 69 -8.54 -10.39 9.70
N PRO A 70 -8.15 -11.61 9.28
CA PRO A 70 -7.66 -11.83 7.93
C PRO A 70 -8.74 -11.64 6.88
N LEU A 71 -8.37 -10.97 5.78
CA LEU A 71 -9.11 -11.00 4.53
C LEU A 71 -8.80 -12.30 3.79
N HIS A 72 -9.83 -12.92 3.21
CA HIS A 72 -9.70 -14.16 2.46
C HIS A 72 -9.71 -13.87 0.96
N ILE A 73 -8.57 -14.08 0.30
CA ILE A 73 -8.43 -14.00 -1.16
C ILE A 73 -8.26 -15.42 -1.69
N GLY A 74 -9.37 -16.03 -2.14
CA GLY A 74 -9.42 -17.44 -2.50
C GLY A 74 -9.09 -18.33 -1.30
N ARG A 75 -7.95 -19.05 -1.38
CA ARG A 75 -7.47 -19.95 -0.31
C ARG A 75 -6.42 -19.31 0.61
N ARG A 76 -6.11 -18.03 0.42
CA ARG A 76 -5.09 -17.31 1.20
C ARG A 76 -5.76 -16.35 2.17
N SER A 77 -5.31 -16.39 3.41
CA SER A 77 -5.58 -15.36 4.41
C SER A 77 -4.47 -14.31 4.33
N VAL A 78 -4.87 -13.04 4.22
CA VAL A 78 -3.97 -11.89 4.12
C VAL A 78 -4.44 -10.77 5.04
N TRP A 79 -3.52 -9.86 5.38
CA TRP A 79 -3.80 -8.68 6.20
C TRP A 79 -3.40 -7.42 5.44
N VAL A 80 -4.08 -6.31 5.70
CA VAL A 80 -3.64 -5.02 5.15
C VAL A 80 -2.48 -4.51 6.00
N GLU A 81 -1.37 -4.17 5.36
CA GLU A 81 -0.16 -3.68 6.06
C GLU A 81 -0.47 -2.51 7.01
N GLN A 82 -1.30 -1.58 6.56
CA GLN A 82 -1.66 -0.41 7.35
C GLN A 82 -2.43 -0.77 8.63
N GLU A 83 -3.34 -1.74 8.59
CA GLU A 83 -4.09 -2.17 9.78
C GLU A 83 -3.16 -2.82 10.82
N VAL A 84 -2.16 -3.57 10.35
CA VAL A 84 -1.13 -4.17 11.22
C VAL A 84 -0.28 -3.06 11.86
N ASP A 85 0.13 -2.06 11.09
CA ASP A 85 0.87 -0.91 11.61
C ASP A 85 0.07 -0.09 12.61
N ASP A 86 -1.20 0.14 12.35
CA ASP A 86 -2.09 0.88 13.24
C ASP A 86 -2.30 0.13 14.56
N TYR A 87 -2.43 -1.21 14.52
CA TYR A 87 -2.42 -2.04 15.73
C TYR A 87 -1.12 -1.88 16.53
N MET A 88 0.05 -1.96 15.86
CA MET A 88 1.35 -1.80 16.53
C MET A 88 1.46 -0.42 17.22
N ARG A 89 1.00 0.64 16.56
CA ARG A 89 0.97 1.99 17.16
C ARG A 89 0.05 2.05 18.37
N ALA A 90 -1.11 1.41 18.31
CA ALA A 90 -2.05 1.37 19.42
C ALA A 90 -1.46 0.62 20.62
N VAL A 91 -0.79 -0.52 20.40
CA VAL A 91 -0.05 -1.24 21.45
C VAL A 91 1.05 -0.36 22.07
N LEU A 92 1.81 0.36 21.24
CA LEU A 92 2.84 1.29 21.74
C LEU A 92 2.26 2.42 22.59
N ALA A 93 1.15 3.03 22.15
CA ALA A 93 0.48 4.09 22.88
C ALA A 93 -0.06 3.61 24.24
N THR A 94 -0.57 2.37 24.31
CA THR A 94 -1.02 1.76 25.57
C THR A 94 0.15 1.39 26.48
N ALA A 95 1.25 0.87 25.94
CA ALA A 95 2.41 0.43 26.71
C ALA A 95 3.31 1.59 27.20
N ARG A 96 3.30 2.74 26.50
CA ARG A 96 4.11 3.94 26.82
C ARG A 96 3.24 5.21 26.69
N PRO A 97 2.42 5.53 27.71
CA PRO A 97 1.57 6.71 27.73
C PRO A 97 2.34 8.02 27.88
#